data_AF-A0A348WHY8-F1
#
_entry.id   AF-A0A348WHY8-F1
#
_cell.length_a   1.000
_cell.length_b   1.000
_cell.length_c   1.000
_cell.angle_alpha   90.00
_cell.angle_beta   90.00
_cell.angle_gamma   90.00
#
_symmetry.space_group_name_H-M   'P 1'
#
loop_
_entity.id
_entity.type
_entity.pdbx_description
1 polymer ?
#
loop_
_entity_poly.entity_id
_entity_poly.type
_entity_poly.pdbx_seq_one_letter_code
_entity_poly.pdbx_strand_id
1 'polypeptide(L)'
;MTIVEHGAMGRVAYARIAPNEDLVQGIEKTCLAEGIRNAFVRGALGSLVDATLVTKSDGTRVLVNGPAVEVVSIAGEVRAGPDNTIAAALSGVVADTDGQVFGGFFVPGGNTVCMTFEVTLEEWLPADASA
;
A
#
# COMPACT_ATOMS: atom_id res chain seq x y z
N MET A 1 18.96 -13.60 -12.23
CA MET A 1 18.01 -12.85 -11.41
C MET A 1 18.80 -11.77 -10.72
N THR A 2 18.73 -10.54 -11.22
CA THR A 2 19.42 -9.42 -10.58
C THR A 2 18.63 -9.09 -9.32
N ILE A 3 19.22 -9.34 -8.17
CA ILE A 3 18.56 -9.21 -6.84
C ILE A 3 18.48 -7.72 -6.43
N VAL A 4 19.17 -6.85 -7.16
CA VAL A 4 19.34 -5.43 -6.82
C VAL A 4 19.07 -4.59 -8.07
N GLU A 5 18.17 -3.63 -7.95
CA GLU A 5 17.89 -2.61 -8.95
C GLU A 5 18.58 -1.31 -8.56
N HIS A 6 19.16 -0.59 -9.52
CA HIS A 6 19.79 0.71 -9.30
C HIS A 6 18.96 1.81 -9.97
N GLY A 7 19.01 3.02 -9.40
CA GLY A 7 18.17 4.14 -9.82
C GLY A 7 18.34 5.34 -8.91
N ALA A 8 17.41 6.28 -8.99
CA ALA A 8 17.39 7.49 -8.18
C ALA A 8 15.99 7.73 -7.56
N MET A 9 15.95 8.42 -6.42
CA MET A 9 14.70 8.93 -5.85
C MET A 9 14.24 10.15 -6.67
N GLY A 10 12.94 10.21 -6.96
CA GLY A 10 12.30 11.30 -7.69
C GLY A 10 11.49 12.22 -6.78
N ARG A 11 10.25 12.51 -7.21
CA ARG A 11 9.29 13.32 -6.46
C ARG A 11 8.80 12.62 -5.19
N VAL A 12 8.31 13.41 -4.23
CA VAL A 12 7.57 12.91 -3.06
C VAL A 12 6.14 13.42 -3.15
N ALA A 13 5.18 12.52 -3.04
CA ALA A 13 3.76 12.85 -2.95
C ALA A 13 3.24 12.49 -1.56
N TYR A 14 2.62 13.48 -0.91
CA TYR A 14 1.81 13.25 0.27
C TYR A 14 0.35 13.21 -0.16
N ALA A 15 -0.34 12.12 0.14
CA ALA A 15 -1.69 11.88 -0.32
C ALA A 15 -2.61 11.45 0.82
N ARG A 16 -3.89 11.71 0.59
CA ARG A 16 -4.98 11.27 1.46
C ARG A 16 -5.96 10.44 0.65
N ILE A 17 -6.22 9.22 1.10
CA ILE A 17 -7.27 8.35 0.58
C ILE A 17 -8.53 8.60 1.38
N ALA A 18 -9.65 8.78 0.68
CA ALA A 18 -10.92 9.16 1.28
C ALA A 18 -11.60 7.96 1.96
N PRO A 19 -12.56 8.21 2.88
CA PRO A 19 -13.47 7.17 3.34
C PRO A 19 -14.10 6.37 2.20
N ASN A 20 -14.32 5.08 2.43
CA ASN A 20 -14.96 4.15 1.49
C ASN A 20 -14.15 3.83 0.23
N GLU A 21 -12.93 4.34 0.09
CA GLU A 21 -11.98 3.86 -0.92
C GLU A 21 -11.15 2.70 -0.36
N ASP A 22 -10.72 1.76 -1.20
CA ASP A 22 -9.78 0.71 -0.79
C ASP A 22 -8.36 1.28 -0.68
N LEU A 23 -7.63 0.88 0.37
CA LEU A 23 -6.26 1.33 0.63
C LEU A 23 -5.32 1.05 -0.55
N VAL A 24 -5.31 -0.20 -1.04
CA VAL A 24 -4.34 -0.61 -2.07
C VAL A 24 -4.65 0.10 -3.39
N GLN A 25 -5.92 0.06 -3.80
CA GLN A 25 -6.36 0.73 -5.03
C GLN A 25 -6.28 2.25 -4.93
N GLY A 26 -6.46 2.82 -3.73
CA GLY A 26 -6.31 4.26 -3.48
C GLY A 26 -4.87 4.73 -3.67
N ILE A 27 -3.88 3.94 -3.24
CA ILE A 27 -2.46 4.20 -3.51
C ILE A 27 -2.17 4.13 -5.01
N GLU A 28 -2.68 3.10 -5.71
CA GLU A 28 -2.54 2.98 -7.16
C GLU A 28 -3.15 4.20 -7.87
N LYS A 29 -4.40 4.53 -7.56
CA LYS A 29 -5.10 5.70 -8.11
C LYS A 29 -4.32 7.00 -7.89
N THR A 30 -3.73 7.18 -6.72
CA THR A 30 -2.87 8.33 -6.39
C THR A 30 -1.64 8.38 -7.30
N CYS A 31 -0.90 7.27 -7.42
CA CYS A 31 0.25 7.19 -8.30
C CYS A 31 -0.10 7.51 -9.76
N LEU A 32 -1.23 6.99 -10.27
CA LEU A 32 -1.70 7.31 -11.62
C LEU A 32 -2.01 8.80 -11.79
N ALA A 33 -2.69 9.41 -10.82
CA ALA A 33 -3.06 10.83 -10.88
C ALA A 33 -1.82 11.74 -10.90
N GLU A 34 -0.78 11.39 -10.14
CA GLU A 34 0.47 12.13 -10.07
C GLU A 34 1.47 11.77 -11.19
N GLY A 35 1.12 10.81 -12.05
CA GLY A 35 2.02 10.30 -13.08
C GLY A 35 3.28 9.63 -12.50
N ILE A 36 3.19 9.03 -11.31
CA ILE A 36 4.26 8.28 -10.66
C ILE A 36 4.12 6.81 -11.05
N ARG A 37 5.16 6.26 -11.69
CA ARG A 37 5.12 4.89 -12.23
C ARG A 37 5.65 3.83 -11.28
N ASN A 38 6.68 4.18 -10.53
CA ASN A 38 7.24 3.34 -9.48
C ASN A 38 7.38 4.20 -8.23
N ALA A 39 7.04 3.66 -7.07
CA ALA A 39 7.15 4.38 -5.82
C ALA A 39 7.42 3.44 -4.65
N PHE A 40 8.15 3.93 -3.64
CA PHE A 40 8.19 3.34 -2.32
C PHE A 40 7.13 3.99 -1.42
N VAL A 41 6.43 3.17 -0.64
CA VAL A 41 5.54 3.64 0.42
C VAL A 41 6.37 3.82 1.69
N ARG A 42 6.55 5.07 2.13
CA ARG A 42 7.49 5.41 3.22
C ARG A 42 6.86 5.51 4.60
N GLY A 43 5.58 5.81 4.65
CA GLY A 43 4.84 5.92 5.91
C GLY A 43 3.38 6.17 5.62
N ALA A 44 2.53 5.70 6.52
CA ALA A 44 1.12 5.99 6.47
C ALA A 44 0.50 5.95 7.86
N LEU A 45 -0.64 6.64 7.98
CA LEU A 45 -1.48 6.64 9.15
C LEU A 45 -2.93 6.60 8.69
N GLY A 46 -3.72 5.71 9.27
CA GLY A 46 -5.14 5.68 9.01
C GLY A 46 -5.81 4.41 9.49
N SER A 47 -7.12 4.41 9.35
CA SER A 47 -7.98 3.32 9.81
C SER A 47 -8.78 2.71 8.69
N LEU A 48 -9.06 1.43 8.82
CA LEU A 48 -9.84 0.61 7.89
C LEU A 48 -11.15 0.19 8.54
N VAL A 49 -12.19 -0.04 7.75
CA VAL A 49 -13.47 -0.57 8.27
C VAL A 49 -13.23 -1.96 8.85
N ASP A 50 -12.63 -2.83 8.04
CA ASP A 50 -12.05 -4.13 8.39
C ASP A 50 -10.71 -4.23 7.64
N ALA A 51 -9.85 -5.18 8.03
CA ALA A 51 -8.62 -5.46 7.28
C ALA A 51 -8.57 -6.91 6.80
N THR A 52 -8.33 -7.09 5.50
CA THR A 52 -8.06 -8.42 4.92
C THR A 52 -6.57 -8.54 4.64
N LEU A 53 -5.92 -9.43 5.38
CA LEU A 53 -4.50 -9.72 5.26
C LEU A 53 -4.26 -11.12 4.71
N VAL A 54 -3.13 -11.32 4.03
CA VAL A 54 -2.60 -12.64 3.65
C VAL A 54 -1.37 -12.95 4.51
N THR A 55 -1.36 -14.15 5.10
CA THR A 55 -0.22 -14.65 5.87
C THR A 55 0.96 -14.97 4.95
N LYS A 56 2.17 -14.60 5.37
CA LYS A 56 3.38 -14.90 4.60
C LYS A 56 3.74 -16.40 4.60
N SER A 57 3.31 -17.14 5.63
CA SER A 57 3.62 -18.56 5.84
C SER A 57 2.95 -19.50 4.85
N ASP A 58 1.65 -19.29 4.64
CA ASP A 58 0.76 -20.26 3.99
C ASP A 58 -0.23 -19.60 3.02
N GLY A 59 -0.19 -18.26 2.86
CA GLY A 59 -1.05 -17.55 1.92
C GLY A 59 -2.51 -17.47 2.35
N THR A 60 -2.82 -17.84 3.60
CA THR A 60 -4.17 -17.82 4.15
C THR A 60 -4.65 -16.39 4.29
N ARG A 61 -5.90 -16.14 3.85
CA ARG A 61 -6.59 -14.87 4.07
C ARG A 61 -7.14 -14.83 5.50
N VAL A 62 -6.82 -13.77 6.22
CA VAL A 62 -7.29 -13.47 7.57
C VAL A 62 -8.08 -12.17 7.51
N LEU A 63 -9.33 -12.21 7.96
CA LEU A 63 -10.15 -11.04 8.18
C LEU A 63 -9.99 -10.59 9.64
N VAL A 64 -9.52 -9.35 9.82
CA VAL A 64 -9.51 -8.65 11.09
C VAL A 64 -10.74 -7.76 11.13
N ASN A 65 -11.69 -8.10 12.00
CA ASN A 65 -12.95 -7.36 12.09
C ASN A 65 -12.74 -6.03 12.81
N GLY A 66 -13.37 -4.97 12.32
CA GLY A 66 -13.42 -3.67 12.99
C GLY A 66 -14.67 -3.49 13.86
N PRO A 67 -15.23 -2.26 13.93
CA PRO A 67 -14.94 -1.11 13.07
C PRO A 67 -13.64 -0.39 13.45
N ALA A 68 -13.02 0.30 12.48
CA ALA A 68 -11.82 1.12 12.68
C ALA A 68 -10.59 0.30 13.11
N VAL A 69 -10.22 -0.68 12.29
CA VAL A 69 -8.92 -1.36 12.38
C VAL A 69 -7.81 -0.35 12.08
N GLU A 70 -6.92 -0.14 13.05
CA GLU A 70 -5.85 0.87 12.94
C GLU A 70 -4.64 0.30 12.22
N VAL A 71 -4.13 1.00 11.20
CA VAL A 71 -2.88 0.63 10.54
C VAL A 71 -1.70 1.23 11.31
N VAL A 72 -0.95 0.36 11.99
CA VAL A 72 0.18 0.73 12.84
C VAL A 72 1.44 0.96 12.01
N SER A 73 1.63 0.17 10.96
CA SER A 73 2.73 0.35 10.01
C SER A 73 2.39 -0.22 8.64
N ILE A 74 2.97 0.36 7.61
CA ILE A 74 2.88 -0.11 6.24
C ILE A 74 4.22 0.08 5.55
N ALA A 75 4.56 -0.86 4.69
CA ALA A 75 5.70 -0.80 3.80
C ALA A 75 5.35 -1.54 2.50
N GLY A 76 5.91 -1.06 1.40
CA GLY A 76 5.67 -1.66 0.12
C GLY A 76 6.09 -0.76 -1.02
N GLU A 77 5.73 -1.17 -2.21
CA GLU A 77 6.05 -0.46 -3.43
C GLU A 77 4.89 -0.51 -4.41
N VAL A 78 4.84 0.52 -5.24
CA VAL A 78 4.03 0.55 -6.46
C VAL A 78 4.99 0.32 -7.61
N ARG A 79 4.64 -0.58 -8.52
CA ARG A 79 5.45 -0.91 -9.69
C ARG A 79 4.62 -0.85 -10.96
N ALA A 80 5.23 -0.34 -12.02
CA ALA A 80 4.64 -0.42 -13.35
C ALA A 80 4.69 -1.86 -13.86
N GLY A 81 3.56 -2.35 -14.35
CA GLY A 81 3.41 -3.63 -15.02
C GLY A 81 3.42 -3.49 -16.54
N PRO A 82 3.19 -4.61 -17.26
CA PRO A 82 2.88 -4.60 -18.68
C PRO A 82 1.69 -3.68 -18.99
N ASP A 83 1.62 -3.16 -20.22
CA ASP A 83 0.47 -2.38 -20.72
C ASP A 83 0.15 -1.11 -19.91
N ASN A 84 1.18 -0.47 -19.36
CA ASN A 84 1.04 0.79 -18.63
C ASN A 84 0.19 0.68 -17.34
N THR A 85 -0.04 -0.55 -16.87
CA THR A 85 -0.67 -0.80 -15.57
C THR A 85 0.29 -0.48 -14.43
N ILE A 86 -0.25 -0.24 -13.25
CA ILE A 86 0.54 -0.19 -12.01
C ILE A 86 -0.09 -1.13 -11.00
N ALA A 87 0.72 -1.67 -10.10
CA ALA A 87 0.25 -2.51 -9.01
C ALA A 87 0.99 -2.16 -7.73
N ALA A 88 0.25 -2.05 -6.64
CA ALA A 88 0.80 -1.87 -5.31
C ALA A 88 0.94 -3.22 -4.60
N ALA A 89 2.12 -3.49 -4.04
CA ALA A 89 2.37 -4.65 -3.18
C ALA A 89 2.70 -4.15 -1.77
N LEU A 90 1.74 -4.29 -0.86
CA LEU A 90 1.79 -3.69 0.46
C LEU A 90 1.76 -4.76 1.56
N SER A 91 2.61 -4.57 2.55
CA SER A 91 2.58 -5.33 3.80
C SER A 91 2.55 -4.37 4.98
N GLY A 92 2.03 -4.84 6.10
CA GLY A 92 1.95 -4.00 7.28
C GLY A 92 1.45 -4.72 8.50
N VAL A 93 1.20 -3.90 9.51
CA VAL A 93 0.71 -4.30 10.81
C VAL A 93 -0.54 -3.49 11.10
N VAL A 94 -1.59 -4.19 11.55
CA VAL A 94 -2.85 -3.60 11.97
C VAL A 94 -3.19 -3.98 13.40
N ALA A 95 -3.96 -3.14 14.08
CA ALA A 95 -4.52 -3.43 15.40
C ALA A 95 -6.06 -3.39 15.33
N ASP A 96 -6.71 -4.40 15.90
CA ASP A 96 -8.16 -4.39 16.05
C ASP A 96 -8.62 -3.52 17.23
N THR A 97 -9.93 -3.47 17.46
CA THR A 97 -10.55 -2.67 18.52
C THR A 97 -10.22 -3.14 19.94
N ASP A 98 -9.79 -4.41 20.09
CA ASP A 98 -9.32 -4.99 21.34
C ASP A 98 -7.80 -4.79 21.53
N GLY A 99 -7.13 -4.15 20.56
CA GLY A 99 -5.69 -3.92 20.56
C GLY A 99 -4.86 -5.15 20.18
N GLN A 100 -5.47 -6.21 19.65
CA GLN A 100 -4.74 -7.35 19.10
C GLN A 100 -4.09 -6.97 17.79
N VAL A 101 -2.85 -7.42 17.59
CA VAL A 101 -2.00 -6.99 16.49
C VAL A 101 -1.82 -8.10 15.47
N PHE A 102 -2.03 -7.78 14.20
CA PHE A 102 -1.95 -8.71 13.07
C PHE A 102 -1.00 -8.16 12.01
N GLY A 103 -0.20 -9.04 11.40
CA GLY A 103 0.75 -8.68 10.36
C GLY A 103 0.58 -9.53 9.11
N GLY A 104 0.67 -8.91 7.93
CA GLY A 104 0.50 -9.61 6.66
C GLY A 104 0.56 -8.69 5.45
N PHE A 105 0.22 -9.26 4.29
CA PHE A 105 0.07 -8.50 3.04
C PHE A 105 -1.37 -8.03 2.89
N PHE A 106 -1.57 -6.77 2.52
CA PHE A 106 -2.91 -6.23 2.28
C PHE A 106 -3.48 -6.79 0.98
N VAL A 107 -4.72 -7.29 1.02
CA VAL A 107 -5.46 -7.74 -0.16
C VAL A 107 -6.13 -6.56 -0.85
N PRO A 108 -5.91 -6.33 -2.16
CA PRO A 108 -6.63 -5.30 -2.90
C PRO A 108 -8.15 -5.51 -2.85
N GLY A 109 -8.90 -4.43 -2.59
CA GLY A 109 -10.35 -4.45 -2.44
C GLY A 109 -10.86 -5.02 -1.11
N GLY A 110 -9.97 -5.40 -0.19
CA GLY A 110 -10.32 -5.96 1.13
C GLY A 110 -9.99 -5.04 2.30
N ASN A 111 -9.61 -3.79 2.04
CA ASN A 111 -9.07 -2.86 3.04
C ASN A 111 -9.66 -1.46 2.82
N THR A 112 -10.98 -1.34 3.01
CA THR A 112 -11.70 -0.08 2.85
C THR A 112 -11.34 0.91 3.96
N VAL A 113 -10.95 2.13 3.60
CA VAL A 113 -10.64 3.22 4.53
C VAL A 113 -11.88 3.64 5.31
N CYS A 114 -11.75 3.71 6.63
CA CYS A 114 -12.84 4.08 7.54
C CYS A 114 -13.06 5.61 7.58
N MET A 115 -12.03 6.38 7.91
CA MET A 115 -12.13 7.86 8.08
C MET A 115 -11.14 8.64 7.22
N THR A 116 -9.88 8.22 7.23
CA THR A 116 -8.82 8.82 6.43
C THR A 116 -7.67 7.86 6.38
N PHE A 117 -6.92 7.93 5.28
CA PHE A 117 -5.64 7.27 5.20
C PHE A 117 -4.62 8.21 4.56
N GLU A 118 -3.66 8.64 5.34
CA GLU A 118 -2.59 9.54 4.93
C GLU A 118 -1.37 8.70 4.57
N VAL A 119 -0.77 8.95 3.40
CA VAL A 119 0.36 8.14 2.91
C VAL A 119 1.40 9.04 2.24
N THR A 120 2.67 8.70 2.46
CA THR A 120 3.81 9.30 1.75
C THR A 120 4.35 8.32 0.72
N LEU A 121 4.35 8.74 -0.54
CA LEU A 121 4.86 8.01 -1.69
C LEU A 121 6.14 8.71 -2.16
N GLU A 122 7.23 7.97 -2.27
CA GLU A 122 8.49 8.46 -2.84
C GLU A 122 8.73 7.79 -4.18
N GLU A 123 8.77 8.59 -5.24
CA GLU A 123 8.97 8.12 -6.60
C GLU A 123 10.34 7.44 -6.75
N TRP A 124 10.33 6.31 -7.46
CA TRP A 124 11.52 5.57 -7.83
C TRP A 124 11.73 5.64 -9.34
N LEU A 125 12.95 5.99 -9.75
CA LEU A 125 13.37 6.08 -11.15
C LEU A 125 14.45 5.00 -11.40
N PRO A 126 14.06 3.78 -11.82
CA PRO A 126 15.01 2.75 -12.20
C PRO A 126 15.90 3.21 -13.35
N ALA A 127 17.21 2.92 -13.28
CA ALA A 127 18.16 3.29 -14.32
C ALA A 127 17.87 2.61 -15.67
N ASP A 128 17.28 1.42 -15.64
CA ASP A 128 17.00 0.61 -16.84
C ASP A 128 15.60 0.87 -17.44
N ALA A 129 14.83 1.82 -16.88
CA ALA A 129 13.47 2.12 -17.33
C ALA A 129 13.39 3.13 -18.50
N SER A 130 14.51 3.49 -19.12
CA SER A 130 14.54 4.32 -20.32
C SER A 130 14.27 3.50 -21.58
N ALA A 131 13.01 3.48 -22.01
CA ALA A 131 12.60 3.32 -23.42
C ALA A 131 11.22 3.96 -23.63
#